data_AF-A0A7R9LWI3-F1
#
_entry.id   AF-A0A7R9LWI3-F1
#
_cell.length_a   1.000
_cell.length_b   1.000
_cell.length_c   1.000
_cell.angle_alpha   90.00
_cell.angle_beta   90.00
_cell.angle_gamma   90.00
#
_symmetry.space_group_name_H-M   'P 1'
#
loop_
_entity.id
_entity.type
_entity.pdbx_description
1 polymer ?
#
loop_
_entity_poly.entity_id
_entity_poly.type
_entity_poly.pdbx_seq_one_letter_code
_entity_poly.pdbx_strand_id
1 'polypeptide(L)'
;RVMEYVQLANLLWICPLQIGISIYLLWQELQYGSLAGLIVMLALLPVNAFIGARMRGQQIRLLKQRDQRTKLMSEILNGIKVLKLYAWETSFDQLIRKFRSLEMKNLRKQAYLSAGITFAFNSAPFFVAIASFSTYLMIDRSNVLDAQKVFVSQAIFNILRRPLAFFPQLITTTMMFFVSIRRINKFINCDELKDQSPSIGGNQSKDHQNNGKANGVANGMANGMSNGKSKSDSQIVLSNASFKWDSDETTPSLSNISLD
;
A
#
# COMPACT_ATOMS: atom_id res chain seq x y z
N ARG A 1 -4.51 -2.89 1.67
CA ARG A 1 -4.88 -1.66 0.92
C ARG A 1 -6.35 -1.67 0.48
N VAL A 2 -6.78 -2.56 -0.43
CA VAL A 2 -8.20 -2.60 -0.86
C VAL A 2 -9.13 -3.00 0.30
N MET A 3 -8.78 -4.07 1.03
CA MET A 3 -9.59 -4.53 2.18
C MET A 3 -9.65 -3.50 3.33
N GLU A 4 -8.54 -2.80 3.59
CA GLU A 4 -8.49 -1.70 4.57
C GLU A 4 -9.40 -0.53 4.13
N TYR A 5 -9.44 -0.22 2.84
CA TYR A 5 -10.30 0.85 2.33
C TYR A 5 -11.79 0.52 2.43
N VAL A 6 -12.19 -0.73 2.18
CA VAL A 6 -13.59 -1.15 2.33
C VAL A 6 -14.10 -0.93 3.77
N GLN A 7 -13.26 -1.20 4.77
CA GLN A 7 -13.57 -0.91 6.18
C GLN A 7 -13.63 0.60 6.47
N LEU A 8 -12.79 1.39 5.81
CA LEU A 8 -12.72 2.85 5.98
C LEU A 8 -13.74 3.64 5.15
N ALA A 9 -14.37 3.02 4.15
CA ALA A 9 -15.35 3.68 3.28
C ALA A 9 -16.53 4.26 4.09
N ASN A 10 -16.98 3.53 5.11
CA ASN A 10 -18.01 4.03 6.04
C ASN A 10 -17.53 5.25 6.83
N LEU A 11 -16.26 5.27 7.25
CA LEU A 11 -15.69 6.41 7.97
C LEU A 11 -15.58 7.66 7.08
N LEU A 12 -15.47 7.50 5.76
CA LEU A 12 -15.37 8.63 4.83
C LEU A 12 -16.61 9.54 4.88
N TRP A 13 -17.81 8.99 4.99
CA TRP A 13 -19.05 9.76 5.09
C TRP A 13 -19.46 10.07 6.54
N ILE A 14 -19.14 9.17 7.49
CA ILE A 14 -19.45 9.38 8.91
C ILE A 14 -18.59 10.48 9.53
N CYS A 15 -17.30 10.57 9.21
CA CYS A 15 -16.41 11.58 9.79
C CYS A 15 -16.87 13.03 9.54
N PRO A 16 -17.18 13.48 8.31
CA PRO A 16 -17.63 14.86 8.08
C PRO A 16 -18.98 15.14 8.75
N LEU A 17 -19.90 14.17 8.74
CA LEU A 17 -21.19 14.28 9.43
C LEU A 17 -21.00 14.43 10.95
N GLN A 18 -20.12 13.63 11.54
CA GLN A 18 -19.78 13.69 12.96
C GLN A 18 -19.13 15.02 13.33
N ILE A 19 -18.25 15.57 12.48
CA ILE A 19 -17.64 16.89 12.69
C ILE A 19 -18.72 17.98 12.68
N GLY A 20 -19.59 17.98 11.67
CA GLY A 20 -20.67 18.97 11.55
C GLY A 20 -21.62 18.96 12.75
N ILE A 21 -22.10 17.78 13.14
CA ILE A 21 -22.99 17.62 14.30
C ILE A 21 -22.28 18.06 15.58
N SER A 22 -21.03 17.65 15.80
CA SER A 22 -20.29 18.01 17.01
C SER A 22 -20.08 19.52 17.13
N ILE A 23 -19.76 20.21 16.03
CA ILE A 23 -19.62 21.68 16.02
C ILE A 23 -20.95 22.35 16.33
N TYR A 24 -22.05 21.84 15.76
CA TYR A 24 -23.39 22.36 16.03
C TYR A 24 -23.78 22.23 17.51
N LEU A 25 -23.59 21.05 18.12
CA LEU A 25 -23.85 20.87 19.55
C LEU A 25 -22.93 21.73 20.42
N LEU A 26 -21.66 21.89 20.04
CA LEU A 26 -20.72 22.75 20.76
C LEU A 26 -21.19 24.21 20.78
N TRP A 27 -21.71 24.67 19.64
CA TRP A 27 -22.20 26.04 19.49
C TRP A 27 -23.43 26.27 20.38
N GLN A 28 -24.30 25.27 20.51
CA GLN A 28 -25.46 25.34 21.39
C GLN A 28 -25.08 25.44 22.88
N GLU A 29 -24.05 24.70 23.32
CA GLU A 29 -23.63 24.65 24.72
C GLU A 29 -22.75 25.84 25.15
N LEU A 30 -21.73 26.19 24.35
CA LEU A 30 -20.68 27.15 24.71
C LEU A 30 -20.65 28.43 23.87
N GLN A 31 -21.47 28.52 22.81
CA GLN A 31 -21.53 29.66 21.90
C GLN A 31 -20.12 30.10 21.47
N TYR A 32 -19.71 31.35 21.75
CA TYR A 32 -18.40 31.90 21.40
C TYR A 32 -17.21 31.18 22.05
N GLY A 33 -17.40 30.56 23.22
CA GLY A 33 -16.36 29.76 23.90
C GLY A 33 -15.98 28.49 23.13
N SER A 34 -16.87 28.00 22.26
CA SER A 34 -16.61 26.83 21.41
C SER A 34 -15.50 27.11 20.38
N LEU A 35 -15.43 28.34 19.86
CA LEU A 35 -14.48 28.73 18.83
C LEU A 35 -13.04 28.74 19.36
N ALA A 36 -12.83 29.19 20.60
CA ALA A 36 -11.51 29.16 21.25
C ALA A 36 -10.99 27.72 21.40
N GLY A 37 -11.84 26.79 21.82
CA GLY A 37 -11.49 25.37 21.91
C GLY A 37 -11.16 24.77 20.55
N LEU A 38 -11.93 25.12 19.52
CA LEU A 38 -11.72 24.68 18.14
C LEU A 38 -10.38 25.21 17.58
N ILE A 39 -10.01 26.47 17.87
CA ILE A 39 -8.71 27.05 17.50
C ILE A 39 -7.56 26.29 18.15
N VAL A 40 -7.62 26.05 19.47
CA VAL A 40 -6.58 25.29 20.19
C VAL A 40 -6.47 23.87 19.63
N MET A 41 -7.61 23.25 19.35
CA MET A 41 -7.67 21.92 18.76
C MET A 41 -7.05 21.86 17.36
N LEU A 42 -7.32 22.85 16.51
CA LEU A 42 -6.67 22.99 15.21
C LEU A 42 -5.16 23.27 15.34
N ALA A 43 -4.74 24.07 16.32
CA ALA A 43 -3.33 24.34 16.59
C ALA A 43 -2.55 23.10 17.09
N LEU A 44 -3.23 22.16 17.75
CA LEU A 44 -2.63 20.88 18.15
C LEU A 44 -2.38 19.93 16.97
N LEU A 45 -3.10 20.06 15.85
CA LEU A 45 -2.88 19.24 14.65
C LEU A 45 -1.47 19.41 14.04
N PRO A 46 -0.97 20.62 13.71
CA PRO A 46 0.36 20.79 13.15
C PRO A 46 1.46 20.40 14.14
N VAL A 47 1.26 20.61 15.45
CA VAL A 47 2.20 20.16 16.49
C VAL A 47 2.32 18.64 16.46
N ASN A 48 1.19 17.92 16.45
CA ASN A 48 1.18 16.46 16.34
C ASN A 48 1.76 15.98 15.01
N ALA A 49 1.50 16.69 13.90
CA ALA A 49 2.05 16.36 12.59
C ALA A 49 3.58 16.52 12.54
N PHE A 50 4.12 17.59 13.14
CA PHE A 50 5.57 17.83 13.21
C PHE A 50 6.28 16.74 14.01
N ILE A 51 5.76 16.41 15.20
CA ILE A 51 6.33 15.34 16.03
C ILE A 51 6.18 13.98 15.32
N GLY A 52 5.04 13.74 14.67
CA GLY A 52 4.80 12.56 13.86
C GLY A 52 5.76 12.41 12.67
N ALA A 53 6.07 13.50 11.96
CA ALA A 53 7.07 13.51 10.90
C ALA A 53 8.47 13.16 11.43
N ARG A 54 8.83 13.70 12.60
CA ARG A 54 10.10 13.36 13.26
C ARG A 54 10.16 11.89 13.66
N MET A 55 9.05 11.34 14.15
CA MET A 55 8.91 9.93 14.51
C MET A 55 9.07 9.02 13.28
N ARG A 56 8.43 9.35 12.15
CA ARG A 56 8.61 8.63 10.87
C ARG A 56 10.08 8.61 10.44
N GLY A 57 10.79 9.74 10.56
CA GLY A 57 12.22 9.82 10.27
C GLY A 57 13.07 8.89 11.16
N GLN A 58 12.73 8.76 12.44
CA GLN A 58 13.41 7.80 13.33
C GLN A 58 13.05 6.35 12.99
N GLN A 59 11.80 6.09 12.62
CA GLN A 59 11.34 4.75 12.21
C GLN A 59 12.11 4.26 10.97
N ILE A 60 12.36 5.13 9.98
CA ILE A 60 13.18 4.78 8.80
C ILE A 60 14.62 4.44 9.21
N ARG A 61 15.22 5.21 10.12
CA ARG A 61 16.57 4.93 10.63
C ARG A 61 16.64 3.59 11.36
N LEU A 62 15.62 3.27 12.15
CA LEU A 62 15.50 2.00 12.84
C LEU A 62 15.34 0.82 11.86
N LEU A 63 14.52 0.98 10.83
CA LEU A 63 14.39 -0.03 9.77
C LEU A 63 15.73 -0.29 9.09
N LYS A 64 16.49 0.74 8.73
CA LYS A 64 17.84 0.57 8.15
C LYS A 64 18.79 -0.20 9.07
N GLN A 65 18.80 0.09 10.36
CA GLN A 65 19.65 -0.63 11.32
C GLN A 65 19.23 -2.09 11.49
N ARG A 66 17.92 -2.34 11.52
CA ARG A 66 17.37 -3.69 11.59
C ARG A 66 17.72 -4.51 10.34
N ASP A 67 17.67 -3.88 9.17
CA ASP A 67 18.04 -4.52 7.91
C ASP A 67 19.53 -4.83 7.84
N GLN A 68 20.40 -3.89 8.27
CA GLN A 68 21.84 -4.11 8.38
C GLN A 68 22.19 -5.28 9.29
N ARG A 69 21.57 -5.36 10.48
CA ARG A 69 21.77 -6.48 11.42
C ARG A 69 21.34 -7.79 10.79
N THR A 70 20.18 -7.81 10.15
CA THR A 70 19.62 -9.02 9.53
C THR A 70 20.50 -9.50 8.37
N LYS A 71 21.01 -8.56 7.56
CA LYS A 71 21.97 -8.85 6.48
C LYS A 71 23.26 -9.47 7.02
N LEU A 72 23.87 -8.84 8.03
CA LEU A 72 25.10 -9.32 8.65
C LEU A 72 24.90 -10.72 9.28
N MET A 73 23.75 -10.95 9.93
CA MET A 73 23.42 -12.28 10.45
C MET A 73 23.32 -13.33 9.33
N SER A 74 22.73 -12.96 8.19
CA SER A 74 22.62 -13.83 7.01
C SER A 74 24.00 -14.20 6.42
N GLU A 75 24.89 -13.21 6.30
CA GLU A 75 26.26 -13.43 5.82
C GLU A 75 27.06 -14.35 6.75
N ILE A 76 26.92 -14.18 8.07
CA ILE A 76 27.57 -15.04 9.06
C ILE A 76 27.05 -16.47 8.99
N LEU A 77 25.74 -16.67 8.85
CA LEU A 77 25.15 -18.01 8.75
C LEU A 77 25.61 -18.73 7.48
N ASN A 78 25.72 -18.02 6.36
CA ASN A 78 26.22 -18.59 5.10
C ASN A 78 27.72 -18.95 5.21
N GLY A 79 28.51 -18.14 5.92
CA GLY A 79 29.95 -18.34 6.13
C GLY A 79 30.36 -19.10 7.40
N ILE A 80 29.45 -19.79 8.09
CA ILE A 80 29.67 -20.27 9.47
C ILE A 80 30.85 -21.25 9.61
N LYS A 81 31.12 -22.07 8.58
CA LYS A 81 32.25 -23.02 8.60
C LYS A 81 33.60 -22.32 8.67
N VAL A 82 33.77 -21.24 7.92
CA VAL A 82 35.00 -20.43 7.90
C VAL A 82 35.18 -19.72 9.23
N LEU A 83 34.09 -19.17 9.79
CA LEU A 83 34.12 -18.49 11.08
C LEU A 83 34.61 -19.40 12.22
N LYS A 84 34.15 -20.66 12.22
CA LYS A 84 34.57 -21.69 13.18
C LYS A 84 36.03 -22.10 13.01
N LEU A 85 36.49 -22.26 11.77
CA LEU A 85 37.87 -22.64 11.46
C LEU A 85 38.89 -21.63 12.02
N TYR A 86 38.57 -20.34 11.96
CA TYR A 86 39.43 -19.26 12.46
C TYR A 86 39.15 -18.84 13.92
N ALA A 87 38.23 -19.51 14.62
CA ALA A 87 37.79 -19.15 15.97
C ALA A 87 37.36 -17.67 16.13
N TRP A 88 36.80 -17.07 15.07
CA TRP A 88 36.38 -15.66 15.03
C TRP A 88 35.01 -15.39 15.66
N GLU A 89 34.36 -16.41 16.24
CA GLU A 89 33.01 -16.31 16.79
C GLU A 89 32.87 -15.18 17.82
N THR A 90 33.84 -15.05 18.74
CA THR A 90 33.80 -14.05 19.81
C THR A 90 33.92 -12.62 19.26
N SER A 91 34.76 -12.41 18.24
CA SER A 91 34.92 -11.12 17.57
C SER A 91 33.64 -10.68 16.86
N PHE A 92 32.96 -11.62 16.19
CA PHE A 92 31.69 -11.35 15.52
C PHE A 92 30.52 -11.17 16.50
N ASP A 93 30.48 -11.89 17.63
CA ASP A 93 29.51 -11.65 18.69
C ASP A 93 29.63 -10.21 19.23
N GLN A 94 30.85 -9.75 19.50
CA GLN A 94 31.10 -8.36 19.92
C GLN A 94 30.64 -7.35 18.87
N LEU A 95 30.86 -7.62 17.58
CA LEU A 95 30.38 -6.77 16.49
C LEU A 95 28.85 -6.70 16.46
N ILE A 96 28.15 -7.83 16.56
CA ILE A 96 26.68 -7.88 16.62
C ILE A 96 26.15 -7.11 17.84
N ARG A 97 26.78 -7.28 19.01
CA ARG A 97 26.42 -6.54 20.23
C ARG A 97 26.58 -5.02 20.06
N LYS A 98 27.63 -4.56 19.36
CA LYS A 98 27.81 -3.13 19.03
C LYS A 98 26.63 -2.62 18.19
N PHE A 99 26.26 -3.34 17.13
CA PHE A 99 25.08 -2.99 16.31
C PHE A 99 23.78 -2.99 17.11
N ARG A 100 23.56 -4.01 17.95
CA ARG A 100 22.39 -4.09 18.83
C ARG A 100 22.33 -2.92 19.81
N SER A 101 23.47 -2.48 20.35
CA SER A 101 23.51 -1.33 21.28
C SER A 101 23.08 -0.03 20.60
N LEU A 102 23.44 0.17 19.34
CA LEU A 102 23.04 1.32 18.53
C LEU A 102 21.54 1.27 18.19
N GLU A 103 21.03 0.10 17.83
CA GLU A 103 19.60 -0.16 17.61
C GLU A 103 18.79 0.16 18.88
N MET A 104 19.22 -0.32 20.04
CA MET A 104 18.56 -0.08 21.33
C MET A 104 18.54 1.41 21.71
N LYS A 105 19.63 2.16 21.43
CA LYS A 105 19.65 3.62 21.66
C LYS A 105 18.60 4.34 20.80
N ASN A 106 18.43 3.92 19.54
CA ASN A 106 17.43 4.50 18.66
C ASN A 106 16.00 4.08 19.04
N LEU A 107 15.79 2.83 19.48
CA LEU A 107 14.51 2.37 20.00
C LEU A 107 14.08 3.17 21.23
N ARG A 108 15.01 3.44 22.17
CA ARG A 108 14.72 4.34 23.31
C ARG A 108 14.31 5.73 22.85
N LYS A 109 15.04 6.33 21.90
CA LYS A 109 14.66 7.65 21.34
C LYS A 109 13.26 7.62 20.70
N GLN A 110 12.92 6.56 19.97
CA GLN A 110 11.58 6.39 19.42
C GLN A 110 10.53 6.25 20.54
N ALA A 111 10.81 5.46 21.58
CA ALA A 111 9.91 5.29 22.72
C ALA A 111 9.64 6.62 23.45
N TYR A 112 10.66 7.45 23.66
CA TYR A 112 10.48 8.79 24.25
C TYR A 112 9.64 9.70 23.36
N LEU A 113 9.85 9.69 22.04
CA LEU A 113 9.02 10.46 21.10
C LEU A 113 7.57 9.95 21.12
N SER A 114 7.36 8.63 21.12
CA SER A 114 6.04 8.02 21.19
C SER A 114 5.34 8.40 22.49
N ALA A 115 6.04 8.31 23.63
CA ALA A 115 5.51 8.72 24.92
C ALA A 115 5.13 10.21 24.92
N GLY A 116 5.96 11.06 24.31
CA GLY A 116 5.66 12.49 24.16
C GLY A 116 4.40 12.76 23.35
N ILE A 117 4.19 12.05 22.22
CA ILE A 117 2.96 12.13 21.44
C ILE A 117 1.77 11.64 22.26
N THR A 118 1.87 10.48 22.92
CA THR A 118 0.80 9.94 23.75
C THR A 118 0.45 10.88 24.90
N PHE A 119 1.44 11.50 25.54
CA PHE A 119 1.24 12.49 26.59
C PHE A 119 0.52 13.73 26.05
N ALA A 120 1.02 14.33 24.96
CA ALA A 120 0.36 15.44 24.29
C ALA A 120 -1.07 15.07 23.86
N PHE A 121 -1.28 13.80 23.50
CA PHE A 121 -2.60 13.31 23.19
C PHE A 121 -3.50 13.32 24.43
N ASN A 122 -3.09 12.69 25.52
CA ASN A 122 -3.91 12.63 26.74
C ASN A 122 -4.13 13.99 27.40
N SER A 123 -3.20 14.94 27.27
CA SER A 123 -3.31 16.29 27.86
C SER A 123 -4.11 17.28 27.02
N ALA A 124 -4.27 17.05 25.71
CA ALA A 124 -5.03 17.96 24.83
C ALA A 124 -6.44 18.36 25.34
N PRO A 125 -7.30 17.44 25.83
CA PRO A 125 -8.64 17.82 26.30
C PRO A 125 -8.59 18.74 27.52
N PHE A 126 -7.51 18.73 28.30
CA PHE A 126 -7.31 19.67 29.39
C PHE A 126 -7.03 21.09 28.86
N PHE A 127 -6.13 21.23 27.88
CA PHE A 127 -5.85 22.52 27.25
C PHE A 127 -7.06 23.11 26.52
N VAL A 128 -7.82 22.26 25.82
CA VAL A 128 -9.05 22.67 25.12
C VAL A 128 -10.10 23.15 26.11
N ALA A 129 -10.33 22.40 27.20
CA ALA A 129 -11.25 22.79 28.27
C ALA A 129 -10.87 24.15 28.90
N ILE A 130 -9.59 24.33 29.27
CA ILE A 130 -9.12 25.61 29.84
C ILE A 130 -9.40 26.77 28.88
N ALA A 131 -9.03 26.64 27.61
CA ALA A 131 -9.21 27.71 26.64
C ALA A 131 -10.69 28.05 26.41
N SER A 132 -11.54 27.04 26.27
CA SER A 132 -12.98 27.22 26.05
C SER A 132 -13.70 27.81 27.25
N PHE A 133 -13.48 27.27 28.45
CA PHE A 133 -14.13 27.78 29.67
C PHE A 133 -13.60 29.15 30.06
N SER A 134 -12.28 29.40 29.93
CA SER A 134 -11.72 30.73 30.18
C SER A 134 -12.32 31.79 29.26
N THR A 135 -12.49 31.47 27.97
CA THR A 135 -13.11 32.40 27.01
C THR A 135 -14.59 32.61 27.31
N TYR A 136 -15.31 31.55 27.68
CA TYR A 136 -16.72 31.63 28.05
C TYR A 136 -16.96 32.53 29.29
N LEU A 137 -16.08 32.43 30.31
CA LEU A 137 -16.14 33.30 31.50
C LEU A 137 -15.73 34.75 31.21
N MET A 138 -14.80 34.98 30.27
CA MET A 138 -14.33 36.34 29.95
C MET A 138 -15.33 37.15 29.14
N ILE A 139 -16.13 36.50 28.28
CA ILE A 139 -17.06 37.19 27.38
C ILE A 139 -18.27 37.77 28.12
N ASP A 140 -18.80 37.06 29.13
CA ASP A 140 -19.96 37.53 29.87
C ASP A 140 -19.85 37.16 31.35
N ARG A 141 -19.94 38.16 32.24
CA ARG A 141 -19.93 37.96 33.70
C ARG A 141 -21.21 37.33 34.23
N SER A 142 -22.31 37.33 33.47
CA SER A 142 -23.58 36.73 33.86
C SER A 142 -23.69 35.24 33.54
N ASN A 143 -22.76 34.71 32.76
CA ASN A 143 -22.77 33.33 32.34
C ASN A 143 -22.32 32.40 33.48
N VAL A 144 -23.27 31.63 34.04
CA VAL A 144 -22.96 30.59 35.02
C VAL A 144 -22.47 29.34 34.30
N LEU A 145 -21.26 28.92 34.65
CA LEU A 145 -20.66 27.68 34.16
C LEU A 145 -21.25 26.50 34.92
N ASP A 146 -22.35 25.96 34.38
CA ASP A 146 -22.99 24.78 34.97
C ASP A 146 -22.16 23.51 34.71
N ALA A 147 -22.18 22.59 35.68
CA ALA A 147 -21.49 21.31 35.58
C ALA A 147 -21.95 20.52 34.36
N GLN A 148 -23.25 20.58 34.03
CA GLN A 148 -23.80 19.95 32.83
C GLN A 148 -23.10 20.44 31.56
N LYS A 149 -22.97 21.76 31.38
CA LYS A 149 -22.31 22.35 30.20
C LYS A 149 -20.84 21.93 30.11
N VAL A 150 -20.14 21.90 31.24
CA VAL A 150 -18.73 21.49 31.31
C VAL A 150 -18.55 20.03 30.88
N PHE A 151 -19.35 19.11 31.43
CA PHE A 151 -19.22 17.69 31.11
C PHE A 151 -19.68 17.37 29.68
N VAL A 152 -20.79 17.95 29.23
CA VAL A 152 -21.31 17.75 27.87
C VAL A 152 -20.31 18.28 26.83
N SER A 153 -19.83 19.51 26.99
CA SER A 153 -18.84 20.08 26.06
C SER A 153 -17.53 19.29 26.04
N GLN A 154 -17.02 18.85 27.19
CA GLN A 154 -15.82 18.02 27.27
C GLN A 154 -16.00 16.67 26.57
N ALA A 155 -17.18 16.06 26.68
CA ALA A 155 -17.50 14.83 25.96
C ALA A 155 -17.50 15.06 24.43
N ILE A 156 -18.13 16.15 23.97
CA ILE A 156 -18.17 16.47 22.54
C ILE A 156 -16.78 16.78 21.99
N PHE A 157 -15.93 17.53 22.70
CA PHE A 157 -14.54 17.76 22.31
C PHE A 157 -13.75 16.45 22.13
N ASN A 158 -13.91 15.50 23.05
CA ASN A 158 -13.25 14.19 22.96
C ASN A 158 -13.74 13.37 21.76
N ILE A 159 -15.04 13.42 21.47
CA ILE A 159 -15.65 12.74 20.33
C ILE A 159 -15.20 13.37 19.01
N LEU A 160 -15.14 14.70 18.92
CA LEU A 160 -14.74 15.46 17.73
C LEU A 160 -13.27 15.26 17.37
N ARG A 161 -12.43 14.98 18.37
CA ARG A 161 -10.98 14.86 18.19
C ARG A 161 -10.53 13.71 17.32
N ARG A 162 -11.11 12.53 17.53
CA ARG A 162 -10.73 11.34 16.78
C ARG A 162 -10.97 11.55 15.28
N PRO A 163 -12.17 11.98 14.82
CA PRO A 163 -12.40 12.35 13.42
C PRO A 163 -11.41 13.36 12.86
N LEU A 164 -11.13 14.46 13.57
CA LEU A 164 -10.18 15.49 13.10
C LEU A 164 -8.76 14.95 12.93
N ALA A 165 -8.29 14.09 13.83
CA ALA A 165 -6.97 13.49 13.74
C ALA A 165 -6.88 12.42 12.64
N PHE A 166 -7.96 11.66 12.41
CA PHE A 166 -8.02 10.62 11.38
C PHE A 166 -8.29 11.17 9.98
N PHE A 167 -8.89 12.36 9.85
CA PHE A 167 -9.29 12.93 8.58
C PHE A 167 -8.15 12.99 7.53
N PRO A 168 -6.92 13.46 7.84
CA PRO A 168 -5.81 13.44 6.88
C PRO A 168 -5.40 12.02 6.47
N GLN A 169 -5.49 11.06 7.39
CA GLN A 169 -5.16 9.65 7.12
C GLN A 169 -6.21 9.01 6.21
N LEU A 170 -7.50 9.35 6.36
CA LEU A 170 -8.56 8.88 5.47
C LEU A 170 -8.32 9.36 4.04
N ILE A 171 -7.96 10.63 3.84
CA ILE A 171 -7.61 11.17 2.51
C ILE A 171 -6.43 10.40 1.91
N THR A 172 -5.37 10.19 2.69
CA THR A 172 -4.17 9.46 2.23
C THR A 172 -4.51 8.02 1.83
N THR A 173 -5.34 7.34 2.62
CA THR A 173 -5.73 5.94 2.35
C THR A 173 -6.63 5.84 1.12
N THR A 174 -7.51 6.82 0.92
CA THR A 174 -8.33 6.96 -0.28
C THR A 174 -7.47 7.13 -1.53
N MET A 175 -6.46 8.00 -1.46
CA MET A 175 -5.50 8.17 -2.57
C MET A 175 -4.74 6.87 -2.88
N MET A 176 -4.27 6.17 -1.85
CA MET A 176 -3.60 4.87 -2.04
C MET A 176 -4.52 3.82 -2.66
N PHE A 177 -5.80 3.82 -2.28
CA PHE A 177 -6.82 2.95 -2.87
C PHE A 177 -7.01 3.23 -4.37
N PHE A 178 -7.16 4.50 -4.76
CA PHE A 178 -7.28 4.88 -6.17
C PHE A 178 -6.06 4.44 -6.99
N VAL A 179 -4.85 4.59 -6.47
CA VAL A 179 -3.63 4.10 -7.14
C VAL A 179 -3.64 2.58 -7.25
N SER A 180 -4.08 1.86 -6.21
CA SER A 180 -4.21 0.41 -6.25
C SER A 180 -5.23 -0.05 -7.29
N ILE A 181 -6.42 0.56 -7.34
CA ILE A 181 -7.44 0.25 -8.36
C ILE A 181 -6.90 0.53 -9.76
N ARG A 182 -6.21 1.65 -9.97
CA ARG A 182 -5.64 1.98 -11.29
C ARG A 182 -4.66 0.91 -11.78
N ARG A 183 -3.86 0.33 -10.88
CA ARG A 183 -2.94 -0.78 -11.22
C ARG A 183 -3.69 -2.05 -11.57
N ILE A 184 -4.72 -2.39 -10.81
CA ILE A 184 -5.58 -3.56 -11.09
C ILE A 184 -6.27 -3.39 -12.45
N ASN A 185 -6.86 -2.21 -12.70
CA ASN A 185 -7.51 -1.91 -13.97
C ASN A 185 -6.52 -1.97 -15.14
N LYS A 186 -5.29 -1.46 -14.96
CA LYS A 186 -4.23 -1.59 -15.97
C LYS A 186 -3.89 -3.06 -16.25
N PHE A 187 -3.76 -3.89 -15.22
CA PHE A 187 -3.43 -5.30 -15.37
C PHE A 187 -4.54 -6.10 -16.07
N ILE A 188 -5.80 -5.86 -15.71
CA ILE A 188 -6.95 -6.54 -16.33
C ILE A 188 -7.14 -6.12 -17.80
N ASN A 189 -6.81 -4.87 -18.13
CA ASN A 189 -6.86 -4.37 -19.52
C ASN A 189 -5.52 -4.55 -20.27
N CYS A 190 -4.55 -5.30 -19.73
CA CYS A 190 -3.37 -5.64 -20.51
C CYS A 190 -3.80 -6.60 -21.62
N ASP A 191 -3.39 -6.31 -22.86
CA ASP A 191 -3.61 -7.24 -23.96
C ASP A 191 -2.99 -8.59 -23.61
N GLU A 192 -3.81 -9.64 -23.69
CA GLU A 192 -3.35 -11.02 -23.61
C GLU A 192 -2.31 -11.20 -24.73
N LEU A 193 -1.16 -11.84 -24.42
CA LEU A 193 -0.21 -12.23 -25.45
C LEU A 193 -0.99 -12.99 -26.52
N LYS A 194 -0.98 -12.49 -27.76
CA LYS A 194 -1.62 -13.17 -28.88
C LYS A 194 -1.14 -14.62 -28.86
N ASP A 195 -2.08 -15.54 -28.68
CA ASP A 195 -1.87 -16.94 -28.96
C ASP A 195 -1.38 -17.00 -30.40
N GLN A 196 -0.07 -17.15 -30.59
CA GLN A 196 0.45 -17.70 -31.83
C GLN A 196 0.08 -19.18 -31.81
N SER A 197 -1.23 -19.45 -31.90
CA SER A 197 -1.70 -20.68 -32.48
C SER A 197 -1.10 -20.70 -33.88
N PRO A 198 -0.21 -21.64 -34.21
CA PRO A 198 0.40 -21.67 -35.52
C PRO A 198 -0.74 -21.94 -36.49
N SER A 199 -1.19 -20.88 -37.17
CA SER A 199 -1.92 -21.04 -38.41
C SER A 199 -0.95 -21.75 -39.34
N ILE A 200 -1.10 -23.08 -39.45
CA ILE A 200 -0.54 -23.88 -40.54
C ILE A 200 -1.15 -23.30 -41.81
N GLY A 201 -0.52 -22.25 -42.31
CA GLY A 201 -0.79 -21.68 -43.61
C GLY A 201 -0.37 -22.72 -44.61
N GLY A 202 -1.34 -23.41 -45.21
CA GLY A 202 -1.12 -24.08 -46.48
C GLY A 202 -0.57 -23.06 -47.46
N ASN A 203 0.67 -23.25 -47.90
CA ASN A 203 1.24 -22.55 -49.04
C ASN A 203 0.33 -22.79 -50.24
N GLN A 204 -0.54 -21.84 -50.58
CA GLN A 204 -1.06 -21.73 -51.93
C GLN A 204 -0.06 -20.91 -52.74
N SER A 205 0.78 -21.65 -53.45
CA SER A 205 1.54 -21.16 -54.59
C SER A 205 0.59 -20.40 -55.53
N LYS A 206 0.90 -19.12 -55.77
CA LYS A 206 0.30 -18.38 -56.88
C LYS A 206 0.92 -18.90 -58.18
N ASP A 207 0.24 -19.85 -58.81
CA ASP A 207 0.41 -20.07 -60.25
C ASP A 207 -0.87 -19.67 -60.98
N HIS A 208 -0.69 -18.79 -61.95
CA HIS A 208 -1.68 -18.40 -62.93
C HIS A 208 -2.15 -19.62 -63.73
N GLN A 209 -3.46 -19.91 -63.74
CA GLN A 209 -4.12 -20.24 -65.01
C GLN A 209 -5.64 -20.04 -65.01
N ASN A 210 -6.02 -19.38 -66.09
CA ASN A 210 -7.29 -19.03 -66.70
C ASN A 210 -8.39 -20.12 -66.72
N ASN A 211 -9.63 -19.62 -66.65
CA ASN A 211 -10.83 -20.02 -67.40
C ASN A 211 -11.82 -21.07 -66.84
N GLY A 212 -13.08 -20.64 -66.72
CA GLY A 212 -14.21 -21.35 -67.32
C GLY A 212 -15.13 -22.21 -66.44
N LYS A 213 -16.33 -21.68 -66.17
CA LYS A 213 -17.65 -22.33 -66.19
C LYS A 213 -18.04 -23.40 -65.14
N ALA A 214 -19.15 -23.04 -64.48
CA ALA A 214 -20.41 -23.80 -64.30
C ALA A 214 -20.60 -24.76 -63.11
N ASN A 215 -21.66 -24.41 -62.36
CA ASN A 215 -22.75 -25.22 -61.79
C ASN A 215 -22.45 -26.44 -60.91
N GLY A 216 -23.18 -26.50 -59.77
CA GLY A 216 -23.50 -27.77 -59.14
C GLY A 216 -23.93 -27.67 -57.68
N VAL A 217 -25.23 -27.48 -57.47
CA VAL A 217 -25.93 -27.72 -56.20
C VAL A 217 -25.95 -29.22 -55.91
N ALA A 218 -25.62 -29.67 -54.70
CA ALA A 218 -26.28 -30.83 -54.07
C ALA A 218 -25.82 -31.08 -52.62
N ASN A 219 -26.85 -31.32 -51.79
CA ASN A 219 -26.87 -31.88 -50.45
C ASN A 219 -26.11 -33.20 -50.28
N GLY A 220 -25.83 -33.57 -49.03
CA GLY A 220 -25.83 -34.99 -48.66
C GLY A 220 -25.04 -35.31 -47.40
N MET A 221 -25.75 -35.39 -46.27
CA MET A 221 -25.32 -36.17 -45.10
C MET A 221 -25.19 -37.65 -45.50
N ALA A 222 -24.05 -38.29 -45.24
CA ALA A 222 -23.96 -39.72 -44.94
C ALA A 222 -22.60 -40.14 -44.36
N ASN A 223 -22.67 -40.89 -43.26
CA ASN A 223 -21.86 -42.05 -42.89
C ASN A 223 -20.34 -41.92 -42.68
N GLY A 224 -19.95 -42.10 -41.42
CA GLY A 224 -19.63 -43.45 -40.94
C GLY A 224 -18.38 -44.12 -41.51
N MET A 225 -17.32 -44.04 -40.72
CA MET A 225 -16.22 -45.01 -40.56
C MET A 225 -15.23 -45.16 -41.74
N SER A 226 -14.07 -44.52 -41.62
CA SER A 226 -12.82 -45.10 -42.13
C SER A 226 -11.70 -44.90 -41.12
N ASN A 227 -11.10 -46.03 -40.79
CA ASN A 227 -10.06 -46.22 -39.81
C ASN A 227 -8.73 -45.74 -40.40
N GLY A 228 -8.16 -44.67 -39.83
CA GLY A 228 -6.84 -44.15 -40.21
C GLY A 228 -6.05 -43.81 -38.96
N LYS A 229 -5.36 -44.80 -38.39
CA LYS A 229 -4.27 -44.55 -37.44
C LYS A 229 -3.24 -43.63 -38.10
N SER A 230 -3.24 -42.35 -37.76
CA SER A 230 -2.06 -41.51 -37.93
C SER A 230 -1.30 -41.53 -36.60
N LYS A 231 -0.25 -42.36 -36.54
CA LYS A 231 0.80 -42.21 -35.55
C LYS A 231 1.31 -40.77 -35.67
N SER A 232 1.14 -39.97 -34.62
CA SER A 232 1.95 -38.78 -34.47
C SER A 232 3.36 -39.25 -34.10
N ASP A 233 4.19 -39.52 -35.10
CA ASP A 233 5.64 -39.47 -34.91
C ASP A 233 5.96 -37.99 -34.72
N SER A 234 5.96 -37.55 -33.46
CA SER A 234 6.32 -36.19 -33.09
C SER A 234 7.84 -36.04 -33.18
N GLN A 235 8.38 -35.92 -34.40
CA GLN A 235 9.72 -35.39 -34.62
C GLN A 235 9.64 -33.86 -34.52
N ILE A 236 10.25 -33.31 -33.47
CA ILE A 236 10.40 -31.87 -33.31
C ILE A 236 11.73 -31.49 -33.96
N VAL A 237 11.67 -31.12 -35.25
CA VAL A 237 12.82 -30.58 -35.97
C VAL A 237 12.84 -29.06 -35.80
N LEU A 238 13.80 -28.56 -35.04
CA LEU A 238 14.11 -27.14 -34.95
C LEU A 238 15.27 -26.89 -35.92
N SER A 239 15.16 -25.96 -36.86
CA SER A 239 16.28 -25.63 -37.76
C SER A 239 16.58 -24.14 -37.71
N ASN A 240 17.83 -23.79 -37.43
CA ASN A 240 18.32 -22.40 -37.32
C ASN A 240 17.44 -21.50 -36.42
N ALA A 241 16.88 -22.05 -35.34
CA ALA A 241 16.03 -21.30 -34.43
C ALA A 241 16.88 -20.39 -33.53
N SER A 242 16.39 -19.18 -33.29
CA SER A 242 16.98 -18.24 -32.35
C SER A 242 15.95 -17.84 -31.30
N PHE A 243 16.30 -17.99 -30.01
CA PHE A 243 15.42 -17.74 -28.88
C PHE A 243 15.92 -16.55 -28.07
N LYS A 244 14.98 -15.73 -27.60
CA LYS A 244 15.21 -14.61 -26.69
C LYS A 244 14.29 -14.76 -25.49
N TRP A 245 14.80 -14.53 -24.29
CA TRP A 245 14.00 -14.61 -23.06
C TRP A 245 13.18 -13.35 -22.82
N ASP A 246 13.67 -12.21 -23.29
CA ASP A 246 12.98 -10.93 -23.23
C ASP A 246 12.96 -10.29 -24.63
N SER A 247 11.85 -9.63 -24.95
CA SER A 247 11.65 -8.90 -26.22
C SER A 247 12.59 -7.70 -26.37
N ASP A 248 13.15 -7.20 -25.26
CA ASP A 248 14.07 -6.06 -25.22
C ASP A 248 15.56 -6.45 -25.39
N GLU A 249 15.90 -7.74 -25.47
CA GLU A 249 17.27 -8.18 -25.71
C GLU A 249 17.68 -8.00 -27.20
N THR A 250 18.73 -7.20 -27.44
CA THR A 250 19.27 -6.98 -28.79
C THR A 250 19.94 -8.23 -29.35
N THR A 251 20.58 -9.03 -28.49
CA THR A 251 21.24 -10.29 -28.86
C THR A 251 20.41 -11.50 -28.43
N PRO A 252 20.20 -12.51 -29.29
CA PRO A 252 19.50 -13.72 -28.89
C PRO A 252 20.29 -14.52 -27.87
N SER A 253 19.61 -14.97 -26.81
CA SER A 253 20.17 -15.82 -25.76
C SER A 253 20.56 -17.21 -26.27
N LEU A 254 19.85 -17.70 -27.29
CA LEU A 254 20.22 -18.91 -28.03
C LEU A 254 20.09 -18.60 -29.53
N SER A 255 21.10 -18.93 -30.32
CA SER A 255 21.11 -18.68 -31.76
C SER A 255 21.59 -19.91 -32.51
N ASN A 256 21.02 -20.15 -33.70
CA ASN A 256 21.39 -21.26 -34.58
C ASN A 256 21.24 -22.64 -33.91
N ILE A 257 20.16 -22.84 -33.15
CA ILE A 257 19.84 -24.17 -32.65
C ILE A 257 19.19 -24.97 -33.77
N SER A 258 19.83 -26.08 -34.10
CA SER A 258 19.27 -27.13 -34.94
C SER A 258 19.14 -28.40 -34.12
N LEU A 259 17.91 -28.91 -34.00
CA LEU A 259 17.56 -30.16 -33.34
C LEU A 259 16.79 -30.99 -34.37
N ASP A 260 17.16 -32.26 -34.55
CA ASP A 260 16.59 -33.19 -35.54
C ASP A 260 15.90 -34.36 -34.81
#